data_AF-A0A075JQA5-F1
#
_entry.id   AF-A0A075JQA5-F1
#
_cell.length_a   1.000
_cell.length_b   1.000
_cell.length_c   1.000
_cell.angle_alpha   90.00
_cell.angle_beta   90.00
_cell.angle_gamma   90.00
#
_symmetry.space_group_name_H-M   'P 1'
#
loop_
_entity.id
_entity.type
_entity.pdbx_description
1 polymer ?
#
loop_
_entity_poly.entity_id
_entity_poly.type
_entity_poly.pdbx_seq_one_letter_code
_entity_poly.pdbx_strand_id
1 'polypeptide(L)'
;MESSTQQPLRILMPELYQYIIEYLEEQHNIHSYDIQVFGMKQKGGLQLSFAFGEDYSHQEKKTFSLEQFHNKEKDIKPFIEEFGEKCKETMIADYYKMMKM
;
A
#
# COMPACT_ATOMS: atom_id res chain seq x y z
N MET A 1 7.87 -18.34 19.54
CA MET A 1 8.25 -17.35 18.52
C MET A 1 6.97 -16.99 17.79
N GLU A 2 6.41 -15.80 18.01
CA GLU A 2 5.27 -15.36 17.21
C GLU A 2 5.76 -15.20 15.77
N SER A 3 5.32 -16.09 14.89
CA SER A 3 5.50 -15.94 13.45
C SER A 3 4.73 -14.69 13.03
N SER A 4 5.44 -13.61 12.72
CA SER A 4 4.88 -12.42 12.10
C SER A 4 4.48 -12.75 10.66
N THR A 5 3.32 -13.39 10.50
CA THR A 5 2.77 -13.77 9.21
C THR A 5 2.12 -12.56 8.57
N GLN A 6 2.42 -12.33 7.29
CA GLN A 6 1.77 -11.30 6.49
C GLN A 6 0.29 -11.64 6.30
N GLN A 7 -0.60 -10.66 6.52
CA GLN A 7 -2.05 -10.81 6.38
C GLN A 7 -2.63 -9.67 5.54
N PRO A 8 -3.74 -9.89 4.80
CA PRO A 8 -4.41 -8.80 4.10
C PRO A 8 -4.79 -7.66 5.06
N LEU A 9 -4.48 -6.42 4.70
CA LEU A 9 -4.71 -5.28 5.58
C LEU A 9 -6.20 -5.08 5.87
N ARG A 10 -7.07 -5.38 4.89
CA ARG A 10 -8.53 -5.39 5.08
C ARG A 10 -9.03 -6.31 6.21
N ILE A 11 -8.25 -7.32 6.59
CA ILE A 11 -8.54 -8.22 7.72
C ILE A 11 -7.86 -7.71 8.99
N LEU A 12 -6.60 -7.29 8.87
CA LEU A 12 -5.79 -6.90 10.02
C LEU A 12 -6.18 -5.54 10.62
N MET A 13 -6.45 -4.55 9.76
CA MET A 13 -6.83 -3.18 10.11
C MET A 13 -7.80 -2.61 9.05
N PRO A 14 -9.09 -2.98 9.09
CA PRO A 14 -10.07 -2.62 8.06
C PRO A 14 -10.19 -1.10 7.85
N GLU A 15 -10.19 -0.32 8.93
CA GLU A 15 -10.30 1.15 8.86
C GLU A 15 -9.11 1.81 8.17
N LEU A 16 -7.90 1.27 8.38
CA LEU A 16 -6.70 1.78 7.71
C LEU A 16 -6.71 1.39 6.23
N TYR A 17 -7.13 0.17 5.92
CA TYR A 17 -7.30 -0.26 4.54
C TYR A 17 -8.30 0.64 3.81
N GLN A 18 -9.47 0.89 4.40
CA GLN A 18 -10.48 1.75 3.81
C GLN A 18 -9.94 3.17 3.55
N TYR A 19 -9.28 3.78 4.55
CA TYR A 19 -8.65 5.09 4.39
C TYR A 19 -7.65 5.14 3.23
N ILE A 20 -6.78 4.12 3.10
CA ILE A 20 -5.81 4.04 2.02
C ILE A 20 -6.51 3.95 0.66
N ILE A 21 -7.52 3.09 0.53
CA ILE A 21 -8.24 2.88 -0.73
C ILE A 21 -9.00 4.14 -1.14
N GLU A 22 -9.74 4.76 -0.21
CA GLU A 22 -10.48 5.99 -0.48
C GLU A 22 -9.54 7.11 -0.93
N TYR A 23 -8.42 7.30 -0.23
CA TYR A 23 -7.44 8.32 -0.61
C TYR A 23 -6.84 8.06 -2.00
N LEU A 24 -6.44 6.83 -2.30
CA LEU A 24 -5.83 6.48 -3.58
C LEU A 24 -6.83 6.58 -4.75
N GLU A 25 -8.09 6.24 -4.51
CA GLU A 25 -9.16 6.38 -5.49
C GLU A 25 -9.45 7.86 -5.77
N GLU A 26 -9.61 8.68 -4.74
CA GLU A 26 -9.92 10.10 -4.87
C GLU A 26 -8.78 10.91 -5.49
N GLN A 27 -7.52 10.64 -5.11
CA GLN A 27 -6.38 11.47 -5.50
C GLN A 27 -5.67 10.98 -6.77
N HIS A 28 -5.67 9.67 -7.02
CA HIS A 28 -4.87 9.08 -8.10
C HIS A 28 -5.67 8.18 -9.06
N ASN A 29 -6.97 7.98 -8.83
CA ASN A 29 -7.82 7.06 -9.60
C ASN A 29 -7.28 5.62 -9.60
N ILE A 30 -6.72 5.20 -8.44
CA ILE A 30 -6.25 3.84 -8.19
C ILE A 30 -7.31 3.14 -7.36
N HIS A 31 -7.91 2.09 -7.89
CA HIS A 31 -8.99 1.37 -7.26
C HIS A 31 -8.49 0.16 -6.45
N SER A 32 -9.34 -0.38 -5.59
CA SER A 32 -8.99 -1.50 -4.70
C SER A 32 -8.55 -2.80 -5.40
N TYR A 33 -8.87 -2.98 -6.69
CA TYR A 33 -8.41 -4.13 -7.49
C TYR A 33 -7.03 -3.91 -8.12
N ASP A 34 -6.59 -2.66 -8.25
CA ASP A 34 -5.30 -2.28 -8.84
C ASP A 34 -4.13 -2.59 -7.90
N ILE A 35 -4.40 -2.72 -6.59
CA ILE A 35 -3.38 -2.93 -5.57
C ILE A 35 -3.78 -4.00 -4.54
N GLN A 36 -2.78 -4.66 -3.97
CA GLN A 36 -2.96 -5.49 -2.77
C GLN A 36 -2.18 -4.89 -1.60
N VAL A 37 -2.87 -4.68 -0.48
CA VAL A 37 -2.26 -4.14 0.73
C VAL A 37 -2.24 -5.20 1.82
N PHE A 38 -1.06 -5.45 2.36
CA PHE A 38 -0.84 -6.39 3.43
C PHE A 38 -0.19 -5.72 4.64
N GLY A 39 -0.49 -6.25 5.82
CA GLY A 39 0.17 -5.88 7.07
C GLY A 39 0.91 -7.06 7.68
N MET A 40 2.06 -6.79 8.28
CA MET A 40 2.82 -7.76 9.07
C MET A 40 3.23 -7.11 10.39
N LYS A 41 2.72 -7.65 11.51
CA LYS A 41 3.06 -7.16 12.85
C LYS A 41 4.56 -7.34 13.09
N GLN A 42 5.21 -6.34 13.64
CA GLN A 42 6.60 -6.39 14.08
C GLN A 42 6.69 -5.98 15.56
N LYS A 43 7.83 -6.28 16.22
CA LYS A 43 8.02 -6.06 17.68
C LYS A 43 7.77 -4.62 18.18
N GLY A 44 7.66 -3.63 17.30
CA GLY A 44 7.39 -2.23 17.67
C GLY A 44 6.41 -1.50 16.74
N GLY A 45 5.66 -2.22 15.91
CA GLY A 45 4.81 -1.58 14.91
C GLY A 45 4.24 -2.53 13.87
N LEU A 46 3.94 -1.99 12.71
CA LEU A 46 3.36 -2.72 11.59
C LEU A 46 4.11 -2.36 10.31
N GLN A 47 4.52 -3.39 9.57
CA GLN A 47 4.98 -3.21 8.21
C GLN A 47 3.80 -3.32 7.25
N LEU A 48 3.57 -2.27 6.47
CA LEU A 48 2.66 -2.31 5.33
C LEU A 48 3.45 -2.72 4.08
N SER A 49 2.82 -3.53 3.24
CA SER A 49 3.34 -3.94 1.93
C SER A 49 2.26 -3.74 0.88
N PHE A 50 2.60 -3.02 -0.17
CA PHE A 50 1.73 -2.68 -1.29
C PHE A 50 2.26 -3.39 -2.52
N ALA A 51 1.46 -4.27 -3.11
CA ALA A 51 1.78 -4.91 -4.38
C ALA A 51 0.89 -4.31 -5.49
N PHE A 52 1.47 -3.98 -6.63
CA PHE A 52 0.82 -3.19 -7.69
C PHE A 52 1.50 -3.41 -9.06
N GLY A 53 0.94 -2.79 -10.10
CA GLY A 53 1.37 -2.98 -11.49
C GLY A 53 0.87 -4.29 -12.08
N GLU A 54 1.38 -4.65 -13.26
CA GLU A 54 0.96 -5.85 -13.97
C GLU A 54 1.25 -7.10 -13.13
N ASP A 55 0.25 -7.97 -12.95
CA ASP A 55 0.28 -9.18 -12.11
C ASP A 55 0.84 -8.95 -10.68
N TYR A 56 0.72 -7.73 -10.15
CA TYR A 56 1.30 -7.33 -8.87
C TYR A 56 2.83 -7.53 -8.79
N SER A 57 3.52 -7.36 -9.92
CA SER A 57 4.96 -7.57 -10.06
C SER A 57 5.81 -6.55 -9.31
N HIS A 58 5.25 -5.41 -8.90
CA HIS A 58 5.94 -4.40 -8.10
C HIS A 58 5.51 -4.47 -6.64
N GLN A 59 6.45 -4.18 -5.75
CA GLN A 59 6.18 -4.17 -4.32
C GLN A 59 6.88 -3.01 -3.61
N GLU A 60 6.12 -2.31 -2.77
CA GLU A 60 6.61 -1.26 -1.88
C GLU A 60 6.32 -1.62 -0.43
N LYS A 61 7.28 -1.39 0.46
CA LYS A 61 7.15 -1.73 1.88
C LYS A 61 7.55 -0.57 2.75
N LYS A 62 6.77 -0.32 3.80
CA LYS A 62 7.08 0.67 4.82
C LYS A 62 6.72 0.14 6.20
N THR A 63 7.65 0.28 7.13
CA THR A 63 7.40 -0.02 8.55
C THR A 63 7.04 1.27 9.27
N PHE A 64 5.94 1.23 10.00
CA PHE A 64 5.46 2.29 10.87
C PHE A 64 5.52 1.82 12.31
N SER A 65 5.99 2.66 13.22
CA SER A 65 5.89 2.39 14.65
C SER A 65 4.44 2.50 15.12
N LEU A 66 4.12 1.92 16.27
CA LEU A 66 2.79 2.08 16.88
C LEU A 66 2.43 3.56 17.09
N GLU A 67 3.42 4.39 17.43
CA GLU A 67 3.23 5.83 17.64
C GLU A 67 2.78 6.55 16.36
N GLN A 68 3.32 6.16 15.21
CA GLN A 68 2.97 6.76 13.91
C GLN A 68 1.54 6.43 13.46
N PHE A 69 0.95 5.33 13.95
CA PHE A 69 -0.46 5.03 13.69
C PHE A 69 -1.43 5.94 14.45
N HIS A 70 -0.99 6.62 15.51
CA HIS A 70 -1.84 7.58 16.22
C HIS A 70 -2.09 8.86 15.43
N ASN A 71 -1.21 9.22 14.48
CA ASN A 71 -1.36 10.39 13.64
C ASN A 71 -1.22 10.04 12.15
N LYS A 72 -2.29 9.46 11.60
CA LYS A 72 -2.36 9.03 10.19
C LYS A 72 -2.01 10.16 9.22
N GLU A 73 -2.51 11.38 9.47
CA GLU A 73 -2.30 12.54 8.59
C GLU A 73 -0.83 12.97 8.53
N LYS A 74 -0.08 12.81 9.62
CA LYS A 74 1.32 13.22 9.67
C LYS A 74 2.26 12.17 9.10
N ASP A 75 2.01 10.90 9.40
CA ASP A 75 3.00 9.83 9.15
C ASP A 75 2.60 8.89 8.02
N ILE A 76 1.31 8.58 7.89
CA ILE A 76 0.83 7.59 6.90
C ILE A 76 0.46 8.29 5.59
N LYS A 77 -0.28 9.40 5.64
CA LYS A 77 -0.74 10.11 4.45
C LYS A 77 0.39 10.52 3.50
N PRO A 78 1.51 11.11 3.96
CA PRO A 78 2.58 11.49 3.03
C PRO A 78 3.17 10.28 2.29
N PHE A 79 3.23 9.13 2.96
CA PHE A 79 3.67 7.89 2.32
C PHE A 79 2.64 7.37 1.30
N ILE A 80 1.33 7.44 1.60
CA ILE A 80 0.29 7.02 0.66
C ILE A 80 0.29 7.93 -0.58
N GLU A 81 0.49 9.24 -0.39
CA GLU A 81 0.60 10.22 -1.48
C GLU A 81 1.79 9.92 -2.40
N GLU A 82 2.97 9.72 -1.83
CA GLU A 82 4.17 9.33 -2.58
C GLU A 82 3.97 8.00 -3.31
N PHE A 83 3.37 7.01 -2.63
CA PHE A 83 3.03 5.73 -3.22
C PHE A 83 2.05 5.86 -4.40
N GLY A 84 1.02 6.71 -4.28
CA GLY A 84 0.00 6.91 -5.30
C GLY A 84 0.58 7.41 -6.62
N GLU A 85 1.46 8.42 -6.56
CA GLU A 85 2.17 8.92 -7.74
C GLU A 85 3.02 7.83 -8.40
N LYS A 86 3.83 7.13 -7.60
CA LYS A 86 4.69 6.05 -8.11
C LYS A 86 3.91 4.87 -8.68
N CYS A 87 2.79 4.50 -8.05
CA CYS A 87 1.92 3.45 -8.52
C CYS A 87 1.38 3.78 -9.91
N LYS A 88 0.88 5.01 -10.10
CA LYS A 88 0.37 5.49 -11.39
C LYS A 88 1.44 5.48 -12.47
N GLU A 89 2.62 6.03 -12.19
CA GLU A 89 3.74 6.03 -13.14
C GLU A 89 4.14 4.61 -13.55
N THR A 90 4.18 3.68 -12.58
CA THR A 90 4.53 2.29 -12.82
C THR A 90 3.51 1.57 -13.69
N MET A 91 2.21 1.73 -13.41
CA MET A 91 1.13 1.13 -14.20
C MET A 91 1.15 1.64 -15.65
N ILE A 92 1.42 2.94 -15.87
CA ILE A 92 1.60 3.50 -17.20
C ILE A 92 2.82 2.88 -17.90
N ALA A 93 3.95 2.77 -17.20
CA ALA A 93 5.17 2.21 -17.75
C ALA A 93 5.01 0.73 -18.15
N ASP A 94 4.34 -0.06 -17.33
CA ASP A 94 4.08 -1.48 -17.61
C ASP A 94 3.12 -1.66 -18.80
N TYR A 95 2.07 -0.84 -18.88
CA TYR A 95 1.19 -0.79 -20.06
C TYR A 95 1.97 -0.55 -21.36
N TYR A 96 2.89 0.42 -21.37
CA TYR A 96 3.71 0.68 -22.55
C TYR A 96 4.71 -0.43 -22.89
N LYS A 97 5.20 -1.19 -21.91
CA LYS A 97 6.07 -2.34 -22.17
C LYS A 97 5.29 -3.45 -22.88
N MET A 98 4.08 -3.76 -22.39
CA MET A 98 3.20 -4.75 -23.02
C MET A 98 2.88 -4.39 -24.48
N MET A 99 2.58 -3.12 -24.77
CA MET A 99 2.24 -2.68 -26.14
C MET A 99 3.43 -2.73 -27.13
N LYS A 100 4.66 -2.75 -26.62
CA LYS A 100 5.89 -2.80 -27.45
C LYS A 100 6.40 -4.23 -27.65
N MET A 101 5.78 -5.22 -27.01
CA MET A 101 6.00 -6.65 -27.22
C MET A 101 5.05 -7.19 -28.30
#